data_AF-A0A4Z0PXC1-F1
#
_entry.id   AF-A0A4Z0PXC1-F1
#
_cell.length_a   1.000
_cell.length_b   1.000
_cell.length_c   1.000
_cell.angle_alpha   90.00
_cell.angle_beta   90.00
_cell.angle_gamma   90.00
#
_symmetry.space_group_name_H-M   'P 1'
#
loop_
_entity.id
_entity.type
_entity.pdbx_description
1 polymer ?
#
loop_
_entity_poly.entity_id
_entity_poly.type
_entity_poly.pdbx_seq_one_letter_code
_entity_poly.pdbx_strand_id
1 'polypeptide(L)'
;MKSGLTSATEATIGLFALTFDGYAYTEKMWQHRPERAAELREQLHTSGRLSAYAEENFAVNFLMHRDFYSWKHLPENLSPVWYQMLWLYLHLYRTPVPTAFRHADLYQQWQQRPKGAAEAAAAEIRMILSRHH
;
A
#
# COMPACT_ATOMS: atom_id res chain seq x y z
N MET A 1 1.08 -12.96 -14.45
CA MET A 1 2.45 -12.72 -13.93
C MET A 1 2.43 -12.96 -12.43
N LYS A 2 3.51 -13.49 -11.83
CA LYS A 2 3.59 -13.74 -10.38
C LYS A 2 4.31 -12.58 -9.70
N SER A 3 3.77 -12.05 -8.60
CA SER A 3 4.39 -10.97 -7.83
C SER A 3 5.69 -11.37 -7.12
N GLY A 4 5.99 -12.67 -7.05
CA GLY A 4 7.11 -13.19 -6.25
C GLY A 4 6.82 -13.28 -4.74
N LEU A 5 5.64 -12.83 -4.29
CA LEU A 5 5.17 -12.95 -2.91
C LEU A 5 4.34 -14.22 -2.72
N THR A 6 4.29 -14.73 -1.49
CA THR A 6 3.32 -15.75 -1.10
C THR A 6 1.89 -15.20 -1.17
N SER A 7 0.92 -16.05 -1.48
CA SER A 7 -0.49 -15.63 -1.52
C SER A 7 -0.99 -15.07 -0.18
N ALA A 8 -0.41 -15.51 0.95
CA ALA A 8 -0.73 -14.96 2.27
C ALA A 8 -0.25 -13.51 2.41
N THR A 9 0.96 -13.20 1.91
CA THR A 9 1.49 -11.83 1.89
C THR A 9 0.71 -10.94 0.93
N GLU A 10 0.39 -11.42 -0.27
CA GLU A 10 -0.45 -10.68 -1.23
C GLU A 10 -1.82 -10.30 -0.61
N ALA A 11 -2.49 -11.27 0.02
CA ALA A 11 -3.77 -11.04 0.69
C ALA A 11 -3.62 -10.05 1.86
N THR A 12 -2.53 -10.12 2.61
CA THR A 12 -2.27 -9.24 3.76
C THR A 12 -2.06 -7.79 3.32
N ILE A 13 -1.19 -7.56 2.34
CA ILE A 13 -0.91 -6.19 1.86
C ILE A 13 -2.11 -5.60 1.11
N GLY A 14 -2.85 -6.43 0.37
CA GLY A 14 -4.08 -6.03 -0.30
C GLY A 14 -5.17 -5.62 0.70
N LEU A 15 -5.43 -6.45 1.72
CA LEU A 15 -6.37 -6.10 2.79
C LEU A 15 -5.96 -4.80 3.47
N PHE A 16 -4.67 -4.67 3.82
CA PHE A 16 -4.15 -3.46 4.47
C PHE A 16 -4.40 -2.20 3.63
N ALA A 17 -4.08 -2.24 2.34
CA ALA A 17 -4.26 -1.10 1.45
C ALA A 17 -5.72 -0.66 1.37
N LEU A 18 -6.65 -1.62 1.36
CA LEU A 18 -8.09 -1.36 1.28
C LEU A 18 -8.71 -0.97 2.64
N THR A 19 -7.96 -0.95 3.74
CA THR A 19 -8.49 -0.42 5.01
C THR A 19 -8.70 1.10 4.98
N PHE A 20 -7.99 1.80 4.10
CA PHE A 20 -8.07 3.24 3.92
C PHE A 20 -8.95 3.58 2.71
N ASP A 21 -9.89 4.51 2.88
CA ASP A 21 -10.73 5.05 1.82
C ASP A 21 -9.98 6.15 1.07
N GLY A 22 -9.19 5.74 0.09
CA GLY A 22 -8.43 6.69 -0.73
C GLY A 22 -9.34 7.59 -1.57
N TYR A 23 -10.53 7.15 -1.97
CA TYR A 23 -11.46 7.98 -2.73
C TYR A 23 -11.95 9.16 -1.90
N ALA A 24 -12.50 8.88 -0.72
CA ALA A 24 -12.95 9.92 0.21
C ALA A 24 -11.83 10.89 0.59
N TYR A 25 -10.60 10.36 0.76
CA TYR A 25 -9.43 11.21 0.99
C TYR A 25 -9.15 12.13 -0.21
N THR A 26 -9.08 11.58 -1.43
CA THR A 26 -8.78 12.39 -2.63
C THR A 26 -9.83 13.45 -2.90
N GLU A 27 -11.11 13.13 -2.66
CA GLU A 27 -12.21 14.06 -2.81
C GLU A 27 -12.09 15.23 -1.81
N LYS A 28 -11.87 14.90 -0.54
CA LYS A 28 -11.83 15.89 0.54
C LYS A 28 -10.54 16.71 0.58
N MET A 29 -9.39 16.05 0.46
CA MET A 29 -8.09 16.64 0.76
C MET A 29 -7.36 17.13 -0.49
N TRP A 30 -7.52 16.43 -1.62
CA TRP A 30 -6.93 16.86 -2.89
C TRP A 30 -7.90 17.66 -3.76
N GLN A 31 -9.15 17.84 -3.35
CA GLN A 31 -10.14 18.69 -4.06
C GLN A 31 -10.22 18.35 -5.55
N HIS A 32 -10.22 17.07 -5.90
CA HIS A 32 -10.19 16.58 -7.28
C HIS A 32 -8.93 16.99 -8.08
N ARG A 33 -7.76 17.06 -7.44
CA ARG A 33 -6.46 17.11 -8.12
C ARG A 33 -5.91 15.69 -8.33
N PRO A 34 -6.33 14.95 -9.37
CA PRO A 34 -5.88 13.57 -9.61
C PRO A 34 -4.37 13.48 -9.86
N GLU A 35 -3.74 14.56 -10.31
CA GLU A 35 -2.30 14.64 -10.54
C GLU A 35 -1.49 14.49 -9.26
N ARG A 36 -2.07 14.81 -8.08
CA ARG A 36 -1.36 14.72 -6.80
C ARG A 36 -0.89 13.30 -6.50
N ALA A 37 -1.68 12.29 -6.86
CA ALA A 37 -1.26 10.89 -6.75
C ALA A 37 -0.05 10.59 -7.64
N ALA A 38 -0.03 11.15 -8.85
CA ALA A 38 1.07 10.97 -9.79
C ALA A 38 2.34 11.68 -9.29
N GLU A 39 2.23 12.91 -8.78
CA GLU A 39 3.33 13.66 -8.17
C GLU A 39 3.98 12.87 -7.02
N LEU A 40 3.18 12.32 -6.11
CA LEU A 40 3.68 11.56 -4.97
C LEU A 40 4.30 10.23 -5.39
N ARG A 41 3.72 9.54 -6.38
CA ARG A 41 4.30 8.32 -6.95
C ARG A 41 5.63 8.61 -7.65
N GLU A 42 5.71 9.70 -8.40
CA GLU A 42 6.93 10.13 -9.08
C GLU A 42 8.02 10.53 -8.07
N GLN A 43 7.65 11.25 -7.01
CA GLN A 43 8.56 11.57 -5.92
C GLN A 43 9.13 10.30 -5.27
N LEU A 44 8.27 9.32 -4.98
CA LEU A 44 8.70 8.04 -4.45
C LEU A 44 9.60 7.29 -5.44
N HIS A 45 9.27 7.31 -6.73
CA HIS A 45 10.05 6.67 -7.78
C HIS A 45 11.47 7.23 -7.90
N THR A 46 11.58 8.55 -7.97
CA THR A 46 12.82 9.25 -8.29
C THR A 46 13.74 9.42 -7.08
N SER A 47 13.16 9.63 -5.89
CA SER A 47 13.92 9.99 -4.69
C SER A 47 13.82 8.96 -3.57
N GLY A 48 12.94 7.97 -3.68
CA GLY A 48 12.62 7.05 -2.58
C GLY A 48 11.90 7.71 -1.39
N ARG A 49 11.53 9.00 -1.51
CA ARG A 49 10.94 9.77 -0.42
C ARG A 49 9.43 9.63 -0.40
N LEU A 50 8.91 9.41 0.79
CA LEU A 50 7.49 9.44 1.08
C LEU A 50 7.02 10.87 1.41
N SER A 51 5.72 11.09 1.37
CA SER A 51 5.16 12.34 1.90
C SER A 51 5.42 12.44 3.40
N ALA A 52 5.57 13.68 3.89
CA ALA A 52 5.59 13.98 5.31
C ALA A 52 4.23 13.70 6.00
N TYR A 53 3.15 13.63 5.23
CA TYR A 53 1.81 13.34 5.71
C TYR A 53 1.49 11.85 5.51
N ALA A 54 1.23 11.15 6.62
CA ALA A 54 0.95 9.72 6.58
C ALA A 54 -0.28 9.39 5.73
N GLU A 55 -1.30 10.25 5.78
CA GLU A 55 -2.55 10.11 5.02
C GLU A 55 -2.31 10.14 3.50
N GLU A 56 -1.39 10.97 3.02
CA GLU A 56 -1.01 10.99 1.60
C GLU A 56 -0.36 9.67 1.19
N ASN A 57 0.49 9.10 2.05
CA ASN A 57 1.12 7.80 1.81
C ASN A 57 0.08 6.66 1.82
N PHE A 58 -0.90 6.71 2.74
CA PHE A 58 -2.03 5.77 2.74
C PHE A 58 -2.87 5.89 1.45
N ALA A 59 -3.16 7.10 1.00
CA ALA A 59 -3.90 7.34 -0.23
C ALA A 59 -3.17 6.79 -1.46
N VAL A 60 -1.85 7.03 -1.57
CA VAL A 60 -1.03 6.47 -2.65
C VAL A 60 -1.03 4.94 -2.60
N ASN A 61 -0.86 4.34 -1.42
CA ASN A 61 -0.88 2.89 -1.24
C ASN A 61 -2.23 2.28 -1.68
N PHE A 62 -3.35 2.89 -1.29
CA PHE A 62 -4.69 2.50 -1.74
C PHE A 62 -4.82 2.59 -3.26
N LEU A 63 -4.48 3.74 -3.85
CA LEU A 63 -4.66 3.97 -5.30
C LEU A 63 -3.82 3.01 -6.12
N MET A 64 -2.59 2.70 -5.69
CA MET A 64 -1.76 1.68 -6.34
C MET A 64 -2.44 0.32 -6.28
N HIS A 65 -2.84 -0.15 -5.10
CA HIS A 65 -3.50 -1.46 -4.98
C HIS A 65 -4.83 -1.54 -5.74
N ARG A 66 -5.59 -0.44 -5.80
CA ARG A 66 -6.79 -0.35 -6.63
C ARG A 66 -6.48 -0.55 -8.11
N ASP A 67 -5.49 0.17 -8.64
CA ASP A 67 -5.09 0.06 -10.05
C ASP A 67 -4.78 -1.41 -10.40
N PHE A 68 -4.13 -2.14 -9.50
CA PHE A 68 -3.81 -3.56 -9.66
C PHE A 68 -4.96 -4.52 -9.37
N TYR A 69 -5.83 -4.19 -8.42
CA TYR A 69 -7.04 -4.98 -8.14
C TYR A 69 -7.97 -5.03 -9.36
N SER A 70 -8.06 -3.91 -10.11
CA SER A 70 -8.78 -3.87 -11.38
C SER A 70 -8.22 -4.86 -12.42
N TRP A 71 -6.94 -5.20 -12.31
CA TRP A 71 -6.24 -6.13 -13.20
C TRP A 71 -6.14 -7.55 -12.61
N LYS A 72 -6.73 -7.81 -11.44
CA LYS A 72 -6.72 -9.09 -10.70
C LYS A 72 -5.32 -9.60 -10.32
N HIS A 73 -4.28 -8.80 -10.47
CA HIS A 73 -2.89 -9.20 -10.23
C HIS A 73 -2.12 -8.03 -9.62
N LEU A 74 -1.28 -8.31 -8.64
CA LEU A 74 -0.27 -7.34 -8.19
C LEU A 74 0.76 -7.06 -9.31
N PRO A 75 1.53 -5.96 -9.20
CA PRO A 75 2.59 -5.65 -10.14
C PRO A 75 3.54 -6.83 -10.37
N GLU A 76 4.11 -6.91 -11.57
CA GLU A 76 5.14 -7.90 -11.88
C GLU A 76 6.34 -7.75 -10.94
N ASN A 77 6.87 -8.90 -10.48
CA ASN A 77 8.05 -8.95 -9.63
C ASN A 77 9.19 -8.11 -10.21
N LEU A 78 9.88 -7.37 -9.35
CA LEU A 78 11.01 -6.49 -9.69
C LEU A 78 10.68 -5.29 -10.59
N SER A 79 9.42 -5.04 -10.93
CA SER A 79 9.05 -3.77 -11.60
C SER A 79 9.20 -2.58 -10.64
N PRO A 80 9.46 -1.34 -11.13
CA PRO A 80 9.54 -0.17 -10.26
C PRO A 80 8.32 0.03 -9.37
N VAL A 81 7.12 -0.25 -9.91
CA VAL A 81 5.86 -0.13 -9.19
C VAL A 81 5.71 -1.19 -8.10
N TRP A 82 6.23 -2.40 -8.35
CA TRP A 82 6.30 -3.45 -7.34
C TRP A 82 7.14 -3.01 -6.13
N TYR A 83 8.33 -2.46 -6.37
CA TYR A 83 9.19 -1.95 -5.29
C TYR A 83 8.52 -0.84 -4.48
N GLN A 84 7.87 0.12 -5.15
CA GLN A 84 7.15 1.21 -4.49
C GLN A 84 6.02 0.70 -3.59
N MET A 85 5.25 -0.27 -4.09
CA MET A 85 4.14 -0.88 -3.34
C MET A 85 4.65 -1.56 -2.07
N LEU A 86 5.73 -2.34 -2.17
CA LEU A 86 6.35 -3.00 -1.02
C LEU A 86 6.93 -2.01 -0.01
N TRP A 87 7.57 -0.94 -0.50
CA TRP A 87 8.11 0.12 0.34
C TRP A 87 7.02 0.84 1.13
N LEU A 88 5.91 1.19 0.48
CA LEU A 88 4.74 1.78 1.13
C LEU A 88 4.18 0.87 2.22
N TYR A 89 4.02 -0.42 1.94
CA TYR A 89 3.57 -1.38 2.96
C TYR A 89 4.53 -1.41 4.16
N LEU A 90 5.84 -1.56 3.93
CA LEU A 90 6.85 -1.59 4.99
C LEU A 90 6.85 -0.32 5.86
N HIS A 91 6.55 0.83 5.27
CA HIS A 91 6.47 2.09 6.00
C HIS A 91 5.17 2.24 6.80
N LEU A 92 4.05 1.74 6.27
CA LEU A 92 2.72 2.05 6.80
C LEU A 92 2.14 0.96 7.71
N TYR A 93 2.56 -0.30 7.61
CA TYR A 93 1.82 -1.41 8.25
C TYR A 93 1.74 -1.35 9.78
N ARG A 94 2.61 -0.58 10.42
CA ARG A 94 2.60 -0.30 11.88
C ARG A 94 1.93 1.03 12.22
N THR A 95 1.69 1.88 11.24
CA THR A 95 1.06 3.19 11.41
C THR A 95 -0.46 3.01 11.59
N PRO A 96 -1.08 3.68 12.58
CA PRO A 96 -2.53 3.65 12.71
C PRO A 96 -3.22 4.20 11.45
N VAL A 97 -4.16 3.43 10.89
CA VAL A 97 -4.97 3.88 9.76
C VAL A 97 -5.82 5.09 10.21
N PRO A 98 -5.76 6.25 9.52
CA PRO A 98 -6.52 7.44 9.90
C PRO A 98 -8.02 7.17 10.02
N THR A 99 -8.63 7.49 11.15
CA THR A 99 -10.03 7.15 11.45
C THR A 99 -11.03 7.85 10.52
N ALA A 100 -10.72 9.07 10.08
CA ALA A 100 -11.59 9.87 9.21
C ALA A 100 -11.76 9.29 7.79
N PHE A 101 -10.85 8.40 7.38
CA PHE A 101 -10.78 7.85 6.01
C PHE A 101 -10.60 6.34 6.05
N ARG A 102 -11.31 5.67 6.96
CA ARG A 102 -11.18 4.23 7.16
C ARG A 102 -12.45 3.53 6.67
N HIS A 103 -12.29 2.46 5.89
CA HIS A 103 -13.39 1.53 5.64
C HIS A 103 -13.61 0.68 6.90
N ALA A 104 -14.74 0.90 7.59
CA ALA A 104 -15.01 0.29 8.89
C ALA A 104 -14.91 -1.25 8.85
N ASP A 105 -15.58 -1.90 7.88
CA ASP A 105 -15.62 -3.35 7.77
C ASP A 105 -14.25 -3.95 7.44
N LEU A 106 -13.53 -3.36 6.48
CA LEU A 106 -12.20 -3.81 6.06
C LEU A 106 -11.17 -3.59 7.17
N TYR A 107 -11.31 -2.50 7.93
CA TYR A 107 -10.47 -2.29 9.10
C TYR A 107 -10.78 -3.27 10.23
N GLN A 108 -12.03 -3.65 10.45
CA GLN A 108 -12.36 -4.70 11.41
C GLN A 108 -11.74 -6.03 11.00
N GLN A 109 -11.82 -6.40 9.73
CA GLN A 109 -11.13 -7.59 9.20
C GLN A 109 -9.61 -7.48 9.40
N TRP A 110 -9.02 -6.31 9.14
CA TRP A 110 -7.61 -6.07 9.43
C TRP A 110 -7.30 -6.25 10.91
N GLN A 111 -8.10 -5.72 11.83
CA GLN A 111 -7.88 -5.92 13.27
C GLN A 111 -7.99 -7.39 13.69
N GLN A 112 -8.90 -8.14 13.06
CA GLN A 112 -9.14 -9.56 13.33
C GLN A 112 -8.20 -10.52 12.59
N ARG A 113 -7.29 -10.00 11.76
CA ARG A 113 -6.29 -10.80 11.06
C ARG A 113 -5.49 -11.69 12.03
N PRO A 114 -4.96 -12.84 11.59
CA PRO A 114 -4.11 -13.66 12.43
C PRO A 114 -2.97 -12.85 13.04
N LYS A 115 -2.76 -13.02 14.35
CA LYS A 115 -1.70 -12.31 15.09
C LYS A 115 -0.35 -12.58 14.40
N GLY A 116 0.38 -11.51 14.08
CA GLY A 116 1.67 -11.58 13.41
C GLY A 116 1.62 -11.64 11.88
N ALA A 117 0.45 -11.78 11.24
CA ALA A 117 0.35 -11.81 9.78
C ALA A 117 0.99 -10.59 9.10
N ALA A 118 0.74 -9.39 9.66
CA ALA A 118 1.34 -8.17 9.13
C ALA A 118 2.87 -8.14 9.23
N GLU A 119 3.43 -8.66 10.34
CA GLU A 119 4.88 -8.74 10.54
C GLU A 119 5.49 -9.85 9.66
N ALA A 120 4.81 -10.98 9.49
CA ALA A 120 5.24 -12.04 8.60
C ALA A 120 5.33 -11.56 7.15
N ALA A 121 4.31 -10.83 6.68
CA ALA A 121 4.34 -10.18 5.36
C ALA A 121 5.49 -9.18 5.24
N ALA A 122 5.70 -8.34 6.26
CA ALA A 122 6.83 -7.39 6.27
C ALA A 122 8.20 -8.09 6.28
N ALA A 123 8.33 -9.20 7.00
CA ALA A 123 9.55 -10.00 7.04
C ALA A 123 9.83 -10.65 5.67
N GLU A 124 8.83 -11.24 5.04
CA GLU A 124 8.97 -11.79 3.67
C GLU A 124 9.43 -10.71 2.69
N ILE A 125 8.78 -9.55 2.70
CA ILE A 125 9.12 -8.42 1.84
C ILE A 125 10.58 -7.99 2.07
N ARG A 126 11.01 -7.80 3.32
CA ARG A 126 12.41 -7.45 3.64
C ARG A 126 13.40 -8.47 3.12
N MET A 127 13.11 -9.77 3.27
CA MET A 127 13.98 -10.83 2.75
C MET A 127 14.12 -10.74 1.23
N ILE A 128 13.01 -10.54 0.52
CA ILE A 128 13.06 -10.45 -0.95
C ILE A 128 13.86 -9.22 -1.36
N LEU A 129 13.59 -8.05 -0.78
CA LEU A 129 14.33 -6.83 -1.09
C LEU A 129 15.83 -6.98 -0.82
N SER A 130 16.22 -7.64 0.28
CA SER A 130 17.64 -7.89 0.60
C SER A 130 18.38 -8.80 -0.39
N ARG A 131 17.66 -9.65 -1.15
CA ARG A 131 18.24 -10.55 -2.15
C ARG A 131 18.45 -9.89 -3.52
N HIS A 132 17.80 -8.74 -3.73
CA HIS A 132 17.81 -8.02 -4.99
C HIS A 132 18.55 -6.66 -4.89
N HIS A 133 19.21 -6.42 -3.76
CA HIS A 133 20.13 -5.30 -3.52
C HIS A 133 21.58 -5.68 -3.79
#